data_AF-A0A4R0N4W7-F1
#
_entry.id   AF-A0A4R0N4W7-F1
#
_cell.length_a   1.000
_cell.length_b   1.000
_cell.length_c   1.000
_cell.angle_alpha   90.00
_cell.angle_beta   90.00
_cell.angle_gamma   90.00
#
_symmetry.space_group_name_H-M   'P 1'
#
loop_
_entity.id
_entity.type
_entity.pdbx_description
1 polymer ?
#
loop_
_entity_poly.entity_id
_entity_poly.type
_entity_poly.pdbx_seq_one_letter_code
_entity_poly.pdbx_strand_id
1 'polypeptide(L)'
;MKKNLLIIGLIIFVMPLSYAQQIKKNSDSVSASYKRSSLYTLMTTNSSREYETDIQKYFVDRVLPDKYNNHNLSERYIEASSAKDELTNIKNYLAANKIAQKLVAKWFNRSEKGGFNMNLIKERGFYDANILNIEVAKSSKRGLSALADAGEELIGNTFVLVNDSKYTNKEEVAGKARALLGAFASKLGAVGSQLADQGLKTFGKGFVVATHSHLFKLVWNEEIQSRFYNELWADDKTITPAKKLAFDNADFFKLEYIGTDKSFADVQSTAYTTKSNSELIGRATVKSIENVISKLQGEYDVFKTKMPLFSIEPLTAKIGLKDGVTEKTKFEVLEQQEDEKGKTKFVQIGTLKVDTKYPIWDNKFAADEENPNQKTDKTYFKKVSGKDFYPGLLIRQVK
;
A
#
# COMPACT_ATOMS: atom_id res chain seq x y z
N MET A 1 -33.83 71.13 31.02
CA MET A 1 -32.82 70.10 30.70
C MET A 1 -33.23 69.40 29.41
N LYS A 2 -32.24 68.86 28.69
CA LYS A 2 -32.16 68.75 27.23
C LYS A 2 -33.23 67.88 26.54
N LYS A 3 -33.55 68.32 25.31
CA LYS A 3 -34.31 67.67 24.22
C LYS A 3 -34.03 66.17 24.08
N ASN A 4 -35.04 65.40 23.71
CA ASN A 4 -34.90 64.31 22.72
C ASN A 4 -36.21 64.16 21.95
N LEU A 5 -36.12 64.45 20.67
CA LEU A 5 -37.19 64.49 19.68
C LEU A 5 -36.78 63.49 18.58
N LEU A 6 -37.77 62.71 18.15
CA LEU A 6 -38.01 62.28 16.77
C LEU A 6 -37.19 61.13 16.14
N ILE A 7 -37.99 60.29 15.47
CA ILE A 7 -37.79 59.61 14.17
C ILE A 7 -37.64 58.09 14.24
N ILE A 8 -38.81 57.47 14.06
CA ILE A 8 -39.02 56.18 13.39
C ILE A 8 -38.46 56.31 11.98
N GLY A 9 -37.33 55.64 11.71
CA GLY A 9 -36.68 55.58 10.41
C GLY A 9 -36.54 54.13 9.96
N LEU A 10 -37.38 53.75 9.00
CA LEU A 10 -37.31 52.51 8.23
C LEU A 10 -35.95 52.45 7.48
N ILE A 11 -35.00 51.64 7.96
CA ILE A 11 -33.75 51.38 7.23
C ILE A 11 -33.93 50.08 6.44
N ILE A 12 -34.18 50.26 5.15
CA ILE A 12 -33.98 49.29 4.08
C ILE A 12 -32.49 48.97 4.05
N PHE A 13 -32.09 47.78 4.50
CA PHE A 13 -30.72 47.30 4.30
C PHE A 13 -30.61 46.72 2.88
N VAL A 14 -30.23 47.59 1.95
CA VAL A 14 -29.76 47.22 0.61
C VAL A 14 -28.47 46.42 0.77
N MET A 15 -28.53 45.11 0.53
CA MET A 15 -27.31 44.29 0.39
C MET A 15 -26.53 44.76 -0.84
N PRO A 16 -25.25 45.13 -0.72
CA PRO A 16 -24.39 45.15 -1.89
C PRO A 16 -24.05 43.71 -2.27
N LEU A 17 -24.64 43.27 -3.38
CA LEU A 17 -24.03 42.25 -4.24
C LEU A 17 -22.56 42.63 -4.49
N SER A 18 -21.74 41.59 -4.63
CA SER A 18 -20.39 41.62 -5.23
C SER A 18 -19.22 41.75 -4.25
N TYR A 19 -18.90 40.65 -3.59
CA TYR A 19 -17.52 40.13 -3.57
C TYR A 19 -17.59 38.60 -3.70
N ALA A 20 -18.01 38.16 -4.89
CA ALA A 20 -17.65 36.84 -5.39
C ALA A 20 -16.14 36.88 -5.70
N GLN A 21 -15.30 36.69 -4.69
CA GLN A 21 -13.93 36.28 -4.94
C GLN A 21 -14.00 34.91 -5.60
N GLN A 22 -13.47 34.87 -6.82
CA GLN A 22 -13.36 33.71 -7.69
C GLN A 22 -12.74 32.53 -6.93
N ILE A 23 -13.58 31.66 -6.40
CA ILE A 23 -13.21 30.26 -6.20
C ILE A 23 -13.03 29.72 -7.62
N LYS A 24 -11.77 29.65 -8.04
CA LYS A 24 -11.37 28.82 -9.18
C LYS A 24 -12.02 27.46 -8.99
N LYS A 25 -12.86 27.12 -9.97
CA LYS A 25 -13.45 25.81 -10.19
C LYS A 25 -12.33 24.77 -10.41
N ASN A 26 -11.69 24.34 -9.32
CA ASN A 26 -10.95 23.08 -9.27
C ASN A 26 -11.93 22.01 -8.79
N SER A 27 -12.72 21.49 -9.72
CA SER A 27 -13.54 20.30 -9.52
C SER A 27 -12.73 19.01 -9.71
N ASP A 28 -11.47 19.00 -9.24
CA ASP A 28 -10.56 17.87 -9.33
C ASP A 28 -9.78 17.76 -8.02
N SER A 29 -10.35 17.05 -7.05
CA SER A 29 -9.67 16.26 -6.00
C SER A 29 -10.58 16.21 -4.78
N VAL A 30 -11.23 15.06 -4.61
CA VAL A 30 -11.64 14.68 -3.26
C VAL A 30 -10.36 14.36 -2.52
N SER A 31 -9.87 15.28 -1.69
CA SER A 31 -8.86 14.99 -0.68
C SER A 31 -9.48 14.18 0.46
N ALA A 32 -10.16 13.07 0.13
CA ALA A 32 -10.66 12.17 1.15
C ALA A 32 -9.44 11.65 1.92
N SER A 33 -9.50 11.81 3.25
CA SER A 33 -8.60 11.22 4.23
C SER A 33 -8.52 9.72 3.99
N TYR A 34 -7.57 9.31 3.16
CA TYR A 34 -7.42 7.93 2.72
C TYR A 34 -6.27 7.28 3.50
N LYS A 35 -6.63 6.43 4.45
CA LYS A 35 -5.68 5.66 5.28
C LYS A 35 -5.04 4.54 4.46
N ARG A 36 -3.80 4.76 4.03
CA ARG A 36 -2.98 3.77 3.29
C ARG A 36 -2.32 2.77 4.24
N SER A 37 -2.30 1.51 3.82
CA SER A 37 -1.43 0.50 4.43
C SER A 37 0.04 0.91 4.30
N SER A 38 0.85 0.54 5.29
CA SER A 38 2.29 0.79 5.31
C SER A 38 3.04 -0.44 4.82
N LEU A 39 4.06 -0.25 3.99
CA LEU A 39 4.85 -1.35 3.43
C LEU A 39 6.34 -1.11 3.64
N TYR A 40 7.01 -2.13 4.17
CA TYR A 40 8.45 -2.26 4.23
C TYR A 40 8.90 -3.38 3.29
N THR A 41 9.78 -3.10 2.35
CA THR A 41 10.33 -4.11 1.44
C THR A 41 11.78 -4.44 1.76
N LEU A 42 12.08 -5.73 1.82
CA LEU A 42 13.41 -6.31 1.97
C LEU A 42 13.73 -7.17 0.74
N MET A 43 15.01 -7.37 0.44
CA MET A 43 15.48 -8.30 -0.57
C MET A 43 16.42 -9.34 0.03
N THR A 44 16.24 -10.61 -0.30
CA THR A 44 17.28 -11.61 -0.03
C THR A 44 18.37 -11.49 -1.07
N THR A 45 19.62 -11.49 -0.62
CA THR A 45 20.78 -11.26 -1.49
C THR A 45 21.69 -12.47 -1.54
N ASN A 46 22.26 -12.71 -2.71
CA ASN A 46 23.31 -13.70 -2.89
C ASN A 46 24.28 -13.24 -3.97
N SER A 47 25.47 -12.82 -3.56
CA SER A 47 26.51 -12.28 -4.42
C SER A 47 27.04 -13.26 -5.47
N SER A 48 26.76 -14.57 -5.33
CA SER A 48 27.12 -15.57 -6.34
C SER A 48 26.16 -15.62 -7.53
N ARG A 49 25.04 -14.86 -7.49
CA ARG A 49 24.02 -14.87 -8.55
C ARG A 49 24.38 -13.91 -9.68
N GLU A 50 24.08 -14.34 -10.90
CA GLU A 50 24.21 -13.49 -12.07
C GLU A 50 23.34 -12.23 -11.94
N TYR A 51 23.92 -11.09 -12.30
CA TYR A 51 23.26 -9.78 -12.31
C TYR A 51 22.72 -9.30 -10.95
N GLU A 52 23.15 -9.93 -9.84
CA GLU A 52 22.71 -9.58 -8.48
C GLU A 52 22.88 -8.08 -8.17
N THR A 53 24.02 -7.50 -8.52
CA THR A 53 24.30 -6.07 -8.30
C THR A 53 23.30 -5.15 -9.02
N ASP A 54 22.93 -5.49 -10.25
CA ASP A 54 21.93 -4.73 -11.01
C ASP A 54 20.54 -4.89 -10.37
N ILE A 55 20.15 -6.11 -10.00
CA ILE A 55 18.86 -6.38 -9.35
C ILE A 55 18.75 -5.61 -8.02
N GLN A 56 19.79 -5.62 -7.18
CA GLN A 56 19.82 -4.90 -5.91
C GLN A 56 19.66 -3.38 -6.11
N LYS A 57 20.38 -2.81 -7.08
CA LYS A 57 20.31 -1.39 -7.41
C LYS A 57 18.87 -0.96 -7.73
N TYR A 58 18.20 -1.69 -8.64
CA TYR A 58 16.84 -1.34 -9.03
C TYR A 58 15.80 -1.66 -7.96
N PHE A 59 16.06 -2.64 -7.09
CA PHE A 59 15.18 -2.94 -5.96
C PHE A 59 15.04 -1.77 -4.99
N VAL A 60 16.15 -1.19 -4.54
CA VAL A 60 16.12 -0.12 -3.52
C VAL A 60 15.47 1.15 -4.06
N ASP A 61 15.72 1.47 -5.34
CA ASP A 61 15.33 2.74 -5.94
C ASP A 61 13.85 2.80 -6.37
N ARG A 62 13.21 1.66 -6.71
CA ARG A 62 12.01 1.68 -7.57
C ARG A 62 10.82 0.81 -7.13
N VAL A 63 10.92 0.03 -6.05
CA VAL A 63 9.98 -1.09 -5.82
C VAL A 63 8.77 -0.79 -4.92
N LEU A 64 8.66 0.41 -4.33
CA LEU A 64 7.50 0.71 -3.47
C LEU A 64 6.30 1.19 -4.31
N PRO A 65 5.14 0.50 -4.30
CA PRO A 65 3.96 0.97 -5.02
C PRO A 65 3.32 2.19 -4.34
N ASP A 66 2.90 3.18 -5.14
CA ASP A 66 2.33 4.47 -4.66
C ASP A 66 1.12 4.33 -3.72
N LYS A 67 0.41 3.21 -3.83
CA LYS A 67 -0.76 2.87 -2.99
C LYS A 67 -0.41 2.56 -1.54
N TYR A 68 0.86 2.35 -1.21
CA TYR A 68 1.34 2.11 0.15
C TYR A 68 2.09 3.32 0.72
N ASN A 69 2.01 3.51 2.04
CA ASN A 69 2.92 4.38 2.75
C ASN A 69 4.31 3.73 2.83
N ASN A 70 5.35 4.52 2.53
CA ASN A 70 6.74 4.07 2.67
C ASN A 70 7.09 3.85 4.14
N HIS A 71 7.24 2.59 4.54
CA HIS A 71 7.66 2.23 5.89
C HIS A 71 9.01 1.51 5.91
N ASN A 72 9.82 1.69 4.86
CA ASN A 72 11.16 1.11 4.78
C ASN A 72 12.05 1.53 5.94
N LEU A 73 12.75 0.57 6.54
CA LEU A 73 13.83 0.81 7.48
C LEU A 73 15.16 0.94 6.73
N SER A 74 16.24 1.27 7.44
CA SER A 74 17.59 1.38 6.87
C SER A 74 18.12 0.04 6.35
N GLU A 75 17.79 -1.05 7.03
CA GLU A 75 18.10 -2.40 6.60
C GLU A 75 17.24 -2.72 5.36
N ARG A 76 17.85 -3.07 4.24
CA ARG A 76 17.10 -3.40 3.00
C ARG A 76 17.41 -4.79 2.47
N TYR A 77 18.39 -5.48 3.07
CA TYR A 77 18.93 -6.73 2.57
C TYR A 77 18.97 -7.80 3.65
N ILE A 78 18.77 -9.05 3.24
CA ILE A 78 18.97 -10.25 4.04
C ILE A 78 19.94 -11.14 3.27
N GLU A 79 21.15 -11.34 3.78
CA GLU A 79 22.06 -12.29 3.14
C GLU A 79 21.45 -13.70 3.17
N ALA A 80 21.42 -14.35 2.01
CA ALA A 80 21.01 -15.73 1.91
C ALA A 80 22.01 -16.60 2.69
N SER A 81 21.54 -17.25 3.74
CA SER A 81 22.35 -18.26 4.43
C SER A 81 22.25 -19.59 3.72
N SER A 82 23.19 -20.50 4.01
CA SER A 82 23.18 -21.89 3.55
C SER A 82 22.04 -22.74 4.17
N ALA A 83 21.12 -22.12 4.93
CA ALA A 83 19.97 -22.81 5.48
C ALA A 83 19.12 -23.41 4.34
N LYS A 84 18.73 -24.69 4.50
CA LYS A 84 17.90 -25.42 3.53
C LYS A 84 16.51 -24.79 3.32
N ASP A 85 16.07 -23.92 4.23
CA ASP A 85 14.76 -23.27 4.21
C ASP A 85 14.91 -21.73 4.29
N GLU A 86 14.61 -21.08 3.16
CA GLU A 86 14.62 -19.62 3.00
C GLU A 86 13.69 -18.93 4.00
N LEU A 87 12.47 -19.46 4.21
CA LEU A 87 11.49 -18.82 5.10
C LEU A 87 12.00 -18.81 6.54
N THR A 88 12.63 -19.89 6.98
CA THR A 88 13.25 -19.97 8.31
C THR A 88 14.39 -18.96 8.44
N ASN A 89 15.25 -18.81 7.42
CA ASN A 89 16.31 -17.79 7.41
C ASN A 89 15.72 -16.37 7.55
N ILE A 90 14.68 -16.07 6.78
CA ILE A 90 13.99 -14.78 6.81
C ILE A 90 13.40 -14.53 8.21
N LYS A 91 12.67 -15.49 8.78
CA LYS A 91 12.08 -15.35 10.12
C LYS A 91 13.13 -15.09 11.19
N ASN A 92 14.24 -15.83 11.15
CA ASN A 92 15.35 -15.64 12.08
C ASN A 92 15.98 -14.26 11.95
N TYR A 93 16.22 -13.81 10.72
CA TYR A 93 16.75 -12.47 10.47
C TYR A 93 15.81 -11.37 11.01
N LEU A 94 14.51 -11.46 10.70
CA LEU A 94 13.52 -10.46 11.12
C LEU A 94 13.43 -10.38 12.66
N ALA A 95 13.50 -11.53 13.35
CA ALA A 95 13.49 -11.60 14.80
C ALA A 95 14.79 -11.07 15.41
N ALA A 96 15.95 -11.55 14.96
CA ALA A 96 17.27 -11.15 15.46
C ALA A 96 17.51 -9.64 15.32
N ASN A 97 17.06 -9.05 14.20
CA ASN A 97 17.18 -7.61 13.94
C ASN A 97 16.05 -6.76 14.55
N LYS A 98 15.16 -7.37 15.35
CA LYS A 98 14.01 -6.73 16.00
C LYS A 98 13.18 -5.88 15.05
N ILE A 99 12.92 -6.38 13.85
CA ILE A 99 12.24 -5.61 12.79
C ILE A 99 10.85 -5.13 13.25
N ALA A 100 10.06 -5.98 13.91
CA ALA A 100 8.75 -5.59 14.44
C ALA A 100 8.82 -4.37 15.36
N GLN A 101 9.76 -4.37 16.31
CA GLN A 101 10.01 -3.27 17.23
C GLN A 101 10.46 -2.00 16.50
N LYS A 102 11.34 -2.12 15.50
CA LYS A 102 11.79 -0.98 14.68
C LYS A 102 10.65 -0.35 13.86
N LEU A 103 9.71 -1.15 13.36
CA LEU A 103 8.51 -0.65 12.67
C LEU A 103 7.62 0.16 13.60
N VAL A 104 7.44 -0.30 14.85
CA VAL A 104 6.71 0.44 15.90
C VAL A 104 7.46 1.72 16.27
N ALA A 105 8.77 1.65 16.48
CA ALA A 105 9.61 2.82 16.77
C ALA A 105 9.48 3.90 15.68
N LYS A 106 9.43 3.51 14.41
CA LYS A 106 9.21 4.43 13.28
C LYS A 106 7.83 5.07 13.32
N TRP A 107 6.76 4.30 13.56
CA TRP A 107 5.41 4.84 13.70
C TRP A 107 5.29 5.92 14.77
N PHE A 108 6.02 5.75 15.86
CA PHE A 108 6.04 6.67 16.98
C PHE A 108 7.25 7.61 16.98
N ASN A 109 7.93 7.78 15.83
CA ASN A 109 9.07 8.68 15.65
C ASN A 109 10.04 8.68 16.83
N ARG A 110 10.47 7.48 17.25
CA ARG A 110 11.32 7.32 18.41
C ARG A 110 12.61 8.13 18.24
N SER A 111 12.92 8.98 19.21
CA SER A 111 14.12 9.81 19.21
C SER A 111 15.36 9.05 19.68
N GLU A 112 16.54 9.65 19.55
CA GLU A 112 17.79 9.13 20.12
C GLU A 112 17.76 9.09 21.67
N LYS A 113 17.02 10.01 22.30
CA LYS A 113 16.75 10.00 23.75
C LYS A 113 15.88 8.81 24.16
N GLY A 114 15.13 8.24 23.22
CA GLY A 114 14.28 7.07 23.40
C GLY A 114 12.81 7.40 23.64
N GLY A 115 12.44 8.69 23.63
CA GLY A 115 11.06 9.13 23.71
C GLY A 115 10.34 9.03 22.38
N PHE A 116 9.01 9.14 22.42
CA PHE A 116 8.10 8.91 21.31
C PHE A 116 7.23 10.15 21.03
N ASN A 117 6.74 10.27 19.78
CA ASN A 117 5.70 11.22 19.41
C ASN A 117 4.72 10.62 18.38
N MET A 118 3.61 11.30 18.12
CA MET A 118 2.55 10.82 17.23
C MET A 118 2.55 11.51 15.85
N ASN A 119 3.61 12.21 15.46
CA ASN A 119 3.57 13.05 14.26
C ASN A 119 3.32 12.22 12.98
N LEU A 120 3.94 11.05 12.85
CA LEU A 120 3.74 10.20 11.67
C LEU A 120 2.33 9.60 11.62
N ILE A 121 1.74 9.28 12.77
CA ILE A 121 0.36 8.81 12.88
C ILE A 121 -0.62 9.94 12.52
N LYS A 122 -0.37 11.17 12.99
CA LYS A 122 -1.14 12.38 12.62
C LYS A 122 -1.10 12.59 11.11
N GLU A 123 0.09 12.57 10.54
CA GLU A 123 0.32 12.79 9.11
C GLU A 123 -0.41 11.76 8.24
N ARG A 124 -0.33 10.48 8.59
CA ARG A 124 -0.90 9.38 7.79
C ARG A 124 -2.37 9.09 8.07
N GLY A 125 -2.84 9.45 9.27
CA GLY A 125 -4.21 9.25 9.73
C GLY A 125 -5.11 10.47 9.55
N PHE A 126 -4.53 11.62 9.20
CA PHE A 126 -5.21 12.92 9.13
C PHE A 126 -6.00 13.24 10.41
N TYR A 127 -5.46 12.88 11.58
CA TYR A 127 -6.09 13.18 12.86
C TYR A 127 -5.85 14.63 13.28
N ASP A 128 -6.88 15.27 13.82
CA ASP A 128 -6.73 16.58 14.44
C ASP A 128 -5.74 16.53 15.61
N ALA A 129 -4.90 17.56 15.71
CA ALA A 129 -3.83 17.63 16.71
C ALA A 129 -4.35 17.51 18.17
N ASN A 130 -5.60 17.93 18.41
CA ASN A 130 -6.29 17.88 19.70
C ASN A 130 -6.78 16.48 20.09
N ILE A 131 -7.11 15.60 19.13
CA ILE A 131 -7.60 14.23 19.40
C ILE A 131 -6.45 13.33 19.86
N LEU A 132 -5.23 13.59 19.38
CA LEU A 132 -4.07 12.74 19.65
C LEU A 132 -3.18 13.23 20.81
N ASN A 133 -3.69 14.06 21.72
CA ASN A 133 -2.93 14.44 22.90
C ASN A 133 -2.90 13.28 23.91
N ILE A 134 -1.77 12.57 24.01
CA ILE A 134 -1.60 11.43 24.91
C ILE A 134 -1.76 11.81 26.39
N GLU A 135 -1.41 13.03 26.80
CA GLU A 135 -1.57 13.47 28.18
C GLU A 135 -3.06 13.60 28.55
N VAL A 136 -3.87 14.14 27.63
CA VAL A 136 -5.34 14.20 27.76
C VAL A 136 -5.98 12.82 27.59
N ALA A 137 -5.39 11.96 26.76
CA ALA A 137 -5.89 10.61 26.57
C ALA A 137 -5.63 9.70 27.76
N LYS A 138 -4.52 9.87 28.49
CA LYS A 138 -4.24 9.12 29.72
C LYS A 138 -5.14 9.55 30.88
N SER A 139 -5.67 10.78 30.87
CA SER A 139 -6.55 11.26 31.93
C SER A 139 -7.99 10.72 31.83
N SER A 140 -8.34 10.03 30.73
CA SER A 140 -9.67 9.40 30.60
C SER A 140 -9.61 8.08 29.82
N LYS A 141 -10.35 7.07 30.30
CA LYS A 141 -10.48 5.78 29.59
C LYS A 141 -10.93 5.95 28.13
N ARG A 142 -11.76 6.97 27.87
CA ARG A 142 -12.27 7.32 26.53
C ARG A 142 -11.18 7.85 25.59
N GLY A 143 -10.28 8.70 26.08
CA GLY A 143 -9.21 9.24 25.25
C GLY A 143 -8.17 8.18 24.88
N LEU A 144 -7.83 7.28 25.81
CA LEU A 144 -6.94 6.15 25.52
C LEU A 144 -7.55 5.20 24.47
N SER A 145 -8.86 4.94 24.54
CA SER A 145 -9.56 4.15 23.53
C SER A 145 -9.54 4.83 22.15
N ALA A 146 -9.83 6.13 22.08
CA ALA A 146 -9.80 6.86 20.81
C ALA A 146 -8.40 6.86 20.15
N LEU A 147 -7.33 7.00 20.95
CA LEU A 147 -5.95 6.86 20.48
C LEU A 147 -5.62 5.45 19.99
N ALA A 148 -6.04 4.44 20.76
CA ALA A 148 -5.83 3.04 20.42
C ALA A 148 -6.54 2.71 19.10
N ASP A 149 -7.80 3.09 18.93
CA ASP A 149 -8.55 2.87 17.69
C ASP A 149 -7.92 3.59 16.49
N ALA A 150 -7.50 4.85 16.69
CA ALA A 150 -6.86 5.64 15.67
C ALA A 150 -5.53 5.04 15.18
N GLY A 151 -4.74 4.51 16.12
CA GLY A 151 -3.47 3.84 15.85
C GLY A 151 -3.62 2.40 15.36
N GLU A 152 -4.62 1.67 15.84
CA GLU A 152 -4.87 0.26 15.52
C GLU A 152 -5.02 0.05 14.02
N GLU A 153 -5.90 0.84 13.39
CA GLU A 153 -6.19 0.68 11.97
C GLU A 153 -4.98 0.99 11.08
N LEU A 154 -4.16 1.97 11.45
CA LEU A 154 -3.02 2.39 10.64
C LEU A 154 -1.81 1.50 10.87
N ILE A 155 -1.43 1.32 12.13
CA ILE A 155 -0.24 0.56 12.54
C ILE A 155 -0.46 -0.93 12.27
N GLY A 156 -1.66 -1.44 12.55
CA GLY A 156 -2.05 -2.83 12.25
C GLY A 156 -2.08 -3.15 10.76
N ASN A 157 -2.17 -2.15 9.88
CA ASN A 157 -2.03 -2.31 8.43
C ASN A 157 -0.60 -2.05 7.95
N THR A 158 0.39 -2.52 8.72
CA THR A 158 1.81 -2.49 8.35
C THR A 158 2.28 -3.87 7.91
N PHE A 159 2.86 -3.95 6.72
CA PHE A 159 3.33 -5.18 6.10
C PHE A 159 4.84 -5.15 5.85
N VAL A 160 5.46 -6.33 5.90
CA VAL A 160 6.84 -6.55 5.47
C VAL A 160 6.81 -7.52 4.29
N LEU A 161 7.41 -7.14 3.17
CA LEU A 161 7.52 -7.97 1.99
C LEU A 161 9.00 -8.26 1.73
N VAL A 162 9.40 -9.51 1.90
CA VAL A 162 10.76 -9.97 1.65
C VAL A 162 10.81 -10.63 0.29
N ASN A 163 11.64 -10.13 -0.62
CA ASN A 163 11.68 -10.53 -2.03
C ASN A 163 12.98 -11.26 -2.36
N ASP A 164 12.88 -12.48 -2.89
CA ASP A 164 13.96 -13.22 -3.51
C ASP A 164 13.86 -13.06 -5.02
N SER A 165 14.58 -12.07 -5.55
CA SER A 165 14.64 -11.77 -6.98
C SER A 165 15.91 -12.37 -7.57
N LYS A 166 15.77 -13.13 -8.66
CA LYS A 166 16.91 -13.71 -9.37
C LYS A 166 16.73 -13.63 -10.87
N TYR A 167 17.86 -13.39 -11.56
CA TYR A 167 17.92 -13.62 -12.99
C TYR A 167 17.65 -15.09 -13.29
N THR A 168 16.92 -15.35 -14.36
CA THR A 168 16.65 -16.69 -14.87
C THR A 168 16.65 -16.64 -16.39
N ASN A 169 17.12 -17.71 -17.03
CA ASN A 169 17.02 -17.79 -18.48
C ASN A 169 15.58 -18.15 -18.92
N LYS A 170 15.25 -17.82 -20.17
CA LYS A 170 13.90 -18.00 -20.74
C LYS A 170 13.47 -19.47 -20.83
N GLU A 171 14.41 -20.39 -21.01
CA GLU A 171 14.17 -21.83 -21.10
C GLU A 171 13.71 -22.43 -19.77
N GLU A 172 14.36 -22.04 -18.66
CA GLU A 172 13.99 -22.45 -17.30
C GLU A 172 12.61 -21.91 -16.90
N VAL A 173 12.30 -20.66 -17.28
CA VAL A 173 10.98 -20.05 -17.04
C VAL A 173 9.90 -20.71 -17.88
N ALA A 174 10.15 -21.00 -19.15
CA ALA A 174 9.21 -21.73 -20.00
C ALA A 174 8.91 -23.13 -19.43
N GLY A 175 9.92 -23.82 -18.87
CA GLY A 175 9.74 -25.09 -18.16
C GLY A 175 8.87 -24.95 -16.90
N LYS A 176 9.15 -23.95 -16.05
CA LYS A 176 8.42 -23.73 -14.79
C LYS A 176 7.00 -23.19 -14.99
N ALA A 177 6.80 -22.32 -15.98
CA ALA A 177 5.47 -21.82 -16.37
C ALA A 177 4.59 -22.96 -16.90
N ARG A 178 5.15 -23.87 -17.72
CA ARG A 178 4.45 -25.11 -18.14
C ARG A 178 4.10 -25.99 -16.93
N ALA A 179 4.97 -26.11 -15.94
CA ALA A 179 4.68 -26.88 -14.72
C ALA A 179 3.57 -26.25 -13.86
N LEU A 180 3.58 -24.93 -13.64
CA LEU A 180 2.50 -24.22 -12.92
C LEU A 180 1.16 -24.27 -13.67
N LEU A 181 1.19 -24.10 -15.00
CA LEU A 181 0.00 -24.22 -15.84
C LEU A 181 -0.53 -25.66 -15.86
N GLY A 182 0.33 -26.68 -15.86
CA GLY A 182 -0.07 -28.09 -15.71
C GLY A 182 -0.76 -28.38 -14.38
N ALA A 183 -0.31 -27.74 -13.29
CA ALA A 183 -0.94 -27.86 -11.97
C ALA A 183 -2.31 -27.14 -11.88
N PHE A 184 -2.52 -26.07 -12.65
CA PHE A 184 -3.81 -25.36 -12.73
C PHE A 184 -4.77 -25.94 -13.78
N ALA A 185 -4.26 -26.51 -14.88
CA ALA A 185 -5.04 -27.11 -15.95
C ALA A 185 -5.80 -28.38 -15.50
N SER A 186 -5.26 -29.11 -14.51
CA SER A 186 -5.96 -30.22 -13.87
C SER A 186 -7.27 -29.80 -13.18
N LYS A 187 -7.44 -28.50 -12.87
CA LYS A 187 -8.68 -27.93 -12.30
C LYS A 187 -9.64 -27.29 -13.32
N LEU A 188 -9.24 -27.07 -14.58
CA LEU A 188 -10.03 -26.24 -15.52
C LEU A 188 -10.42 -26.91 -16.85
N GLY A 189 -10.02 -28.16 -17.09
CA GLY A 189 -10.43 -28.90 -18.30
C GLY A 189 -9.74 -28.44 -19.59
N ALA A 190 -9.89 -29.24 -20.64
CA ALA A 190 -9.02 -29.31 -21.84
C ALA A 190 -8.94 -28.07 -22.75
N VAL A 191 -9.63 -26.96 -22.43
CA VAL A 191 -9.71 -25.76 -23.29
C VAL A 191 -8.56 -24.77 -23.04
N GLY A 192 -7.80 -24.93 -21.95
CA GLY A 192 -6.70 -24.03 -21.58
C GLY A 192 -5.37 -24.24 -22.31
N SER A 193 -5.16 -25.38 -22.99
CA SER A 193 -3.85 -25.75 -23.57
C SER A 193 -3.54 -25.02 -24.89
N GLN A 194 -4.53 -24.81 -25.75
CA GLN A 194 -4.31 -24.28 -27.10
C GLN A 194 -4.07 -22.77 -27.17
N LEU A 195 -4.59 -21.99 -26.21
CA LEU A 195 -4.34 -20.55 -26.13
C LEU A 195 -2.95 -20.21 -25.58
N ALA A 196 -2.30 -21.14 -24.86
CA ALA A 196 -0.98 -20.95 -24.30
C ALA A 196 0.13 -21.08 -25.36
N ASP A 197 -0.03 -21.98 -26.35
CA ASP A 197 1.03 -22.33 -27.29
C ASP A 197 1.32 -21.26 -28.36
N GLN A 198 0.38 -20.36 -28.66
CA GLN A 198 0.62 -19.26 -29.61
C GLN A 198 1.40 -18.08 -29.00
N GLY A 199 1.25 -17.83 -27.69
CA GLY A 199 2.00 -16.78 -26.99
C GLY A 199 3.47 -17.11 -26.77
N LEU A 200 3.87 -18.38 -26.94
CA LEU A 200 5.20 -18.92 -26.64
C LEU A 200 6.21 -18.90 -27.80
N LYS A 201 5.81 -18.51 -29.02
CA LYS A 201 6.65 -18.64 -30.22
C LYS A 201 7.50 -17.42 -30.60
N THR A 202 7.30 -16.27 -29.95
CA THR A 202 8.08 -15.04 -30.22
C THR A 202 8.99 -14.71 -29.04
N PHE A 203 9.87 -15.65 -28.67
CA PHE A 203 10.80 -15.48 -27.54
C PHE A 203 12.20 -15.12 -28.07
N GLY A 204 12.42 -13.84 -28.35
CA GLY A 204 13.75 -13.27 -28.67
C GLY A 204 14.62 -13.03 -27.44
N LYS A 205 15.90 -12.67 -27.67
CA LYS A 205 16.90 -12.28 -26.65
C LYS A 205 16.29 -11.27 -25.66
N GLY A 206 16.34 -11.52 -24.36
CA GLY A 206 15.71 -10.66 -23.35
C GLY A 206 16.03 -11.13 -21.93
N PHE A 207 15.80 -10.27 -20.94
CA PHE A 207 16.12 -10.56 -19.54
C PHE A 207 14.85 -10.98 -18.79
N VAL A 208 14.93 -12.06 -18.02
CA VAL A 208 13.83 -12.51 -17.17
C VAL A 208 14.30 -12.48 -15.72
N VAL A 209 13.50 -11.83 -14.87
CA VAL A 209 13.70 -11.85 -13.43
C VAL A 209 12.52 -12.56 -12.81
N ALA A 210 12.82 -13.60 -12.03
CA ALA A 210 11.85 -14.32 -11.22
C ALA A 210 11.96 -13.85 -9.78
N THR A 211 10.80 -13.57 -9.17
CA THR A 211 10.69 -13.07 -7.81
C THR A 211 9.79 -13.99 -6.99
N HIS A 212 10.29 -14.42 -5.84
CA HIS A 212 9.53 -15.10 -4.81
C HIS A 212 9.41 -14.17 -3.60
N SER A 213 8.20 -13.84 -3.15
CA SER A 213 8.05 -12.91 -2.03
C SER A 213 7.31 -13.52 -0.85
N HIS A 214 7.81 -13.26 0.35
CA HIS A 214 7.22 -13.67 1.62
C HIS A 214 6.58 -12.46 2.28
N LEU A 215 5.28 -12.56 2.59
CA LEU A 215 4.48 -11.50 3.17
C LEU A 215 4.30 -11.72 4.67
N PHE A 216 4.60 -10.68 5.44
CA PHE A 216 4.38 -10.63 6.88
C PHE A 216 3.54 -9.41 7.25
N LYS A 217 2.84 -9.49 8.39
CA LYS A 217 2.05 -8.41 8.96
C LYS A 217 2.53 -8.10 10.38
N LEU A 218 2.60 -6.82 10.73
CA LEU A 218 2.87 -6.39 12.09
C LEU A 218 1.70 -6.77 13.00
N VAL A 219 1.99 -7.47 14.10
CA VAL A 219 1.00 -7.78 15.13
C VAL A 219 0.84 -6.54 16.01
N TRP A 220 -0.28 -5.83 15.84
CA TRP A 220 -0.62 -4.61 16.59
C TRP A 220 -2.06 -4.64 17.10
N ASN A 221 -2.36 -5.61 17.95
CA ASN A 221 -3.68 -5.78 18.58
C ASN A 221 -3.81 -4.98 19.89
N GLU A 222 -5.00 -5.00 20.50
CA GLU A 222 -5.30 -4.29 21.75
C GLU A 222 -4.33 -4.62 22.90
N GLU A 223 -3.90 -5.88 23.01
CA GLU A 223 -2.93 -6.30 24.03
C GLU A 223 -1.57 -5.62 23.83
N ILE A 224 -1.00 -5.71 22.63
CA ILE A 224 0.29 -5.09 22.31
C ILE A 224 0.25 -3.57 22.49
N GLN A 225 -0.87 -2.94 22.11
CA GLN A 225 -1.10 -1.52 22.31
C GLN A 225 -1.14 -1.13 23.78
N SER A 226 -1.93 -1.85 24.59
CA SER A 226 -2.03 -1.62 26.03
C SER A 226 -0.66 -1.71 26.69
N ARG A 227 0.10 -2.76 26.37
CA ARG A 227 1.47 -2.91 26.88
C ARG A 227 2.37 -1.77 26.43
N PHE A 228 2.35 -1.37 25.17
CA PHE A 228 3.15 -0.25 24.68
C PHE A 228 2.82 1.07 25.39
N TYR A 229 1.54 1.46 25.46
CA TYR A 229 1.14 2.75 26.03
C TYR A 229 1.29 2.82 27.55
N ASN A 230 1.11 1.70 28.25
CA ASN A 230 1.20 1.65 29.71
C ASN A 230 2.64 1.44 30.19
N GLU A 231 3.37 0.50 29.59
CA GLU A 231 4.70 0.08 30.05
C GLU A 231 5.81 0.92 29.41
N LEU A 232 5.70 1.25 28.11
CA LEU A 232 6.83 1.74 27.31
C LEU A 232 6.74 3.24 26.95
N TRP A 233 5.53 3.79 26.80
CA TRP A 233 5.35 5.16 26.34
C TRP A 233 5.94 6.21 27.29
N ALA A 234 6.78 7.08 26.74
CA ALA A 234 7.17 8.38 27.26
C ALA A 234 7.60 9.28 26.09
N ASP A 235 7.41 10.59 26.22
CA ASP A 235 7.97 11.57 25.28
C ASP A 235 9.40 11.97 25.70
N ASP A 236 10.07 12.78 24.89
CA ASP A 236 11.45 13.22 25.19
C ASP A 236 11.58 14.08 26.45
N LYS A 237 10.47 14.62 26.98
CA LYS A 237 10.45 15.39 28.22
C LYS A 237 10.36 14.50 29.45
N THR A 238 9.74 13.33 29.31
CA THR A 238 9.39 12.44 30.42
C THR A 238 10.11 11.09 30.37
N ILE A 239 10.86 10.80 29.29
CA ILE A 239 11.59 9.54 29.13
C ILE A 239 12.64 9.37 30.22
N THR A 240 12.66 8.17 30.81
CA THR A 240 13.66 7.76 31.80
C THR A 240 14.56 6.66 31.24
N PRO A 241 15.79 6.48 31.77
CA PRO A 241 16.66 5.37 31.36
C PRO A 241 15.99 4.00 31.48
N ALA A 242 15.17 3.79 32.52
CA ALA A 242 14.44 2.54 32.73
C ALA A 242 13.40 2.28 31.63
N LYS A 243 12.62 3.30 31.23
CA LYS A 243 11.65 3.16 30.13
C LYS A 243 12.31 2.98 28.78
N LYS A 244 13.44 3.67 28.55
CA LYS A 244 14.25 3.48 27.35
C LYS A 244 14.68 2.01 27.23
N LEU A 245 15.25 1.46 28.31
CA LEU A 245 15.69 0.07 28.39
C LEU A 245 14.52 -0.92 28.27
N ALA A 246 13.37 -0.62 28.86
CA ALA A 246 12.17 -1.45 28.75
C ALA A 246 11.71 -1.59 27.29
N PHE A 247 11.75 -0.50 26.51
CA PHE A 247 11.47 -0.60 25.08
C PHE A 247 12.55 -1.39 24.36
N ASP A 248 13.84 -1.10 24.60
CA ASP A 248 14.95 -1.76 23.91
C ASP A 248 14.95 -3.29 24.14
N ASN A 249 14.52 -3.75 25.32
CA ASN A 249 14.43 -5.16 25.69
C ASN A 249 13.07 -5.82 25.43
N ALA A 250 12.07 -5.07 24.96
CA ALA A 250 10.74 -5.62 24.69
C ALA A 250 10.79 -6.73 23.63
N ASP A 251 10.25 -7.89 23.95
CA ASP A 251 10.25 -9.12 23.14
C ASP A 251 8.86 -9.46 22.56
N PHE A 252 7.85 -8.68 22.91
CA PHE A 252 6.46 -8.94 22.54
C PHE A 252 6.04 -8.38 21.18
N PHE A 253 6.87 -7.54 20.54
CA PHE A 253 6.62 -7.07 19.18
C PHE A 253 6.92 -8.19 18.17
N LYS A 254 5.91 -8.59 17.39
CA LYS A 254 5.98 -9.75 16.50
C LYS A 254 5.51 -9.43 15.08
N LEU A 255 6.00 -10.23 14.13
CA LEU A 255 5.51 -10.30 12.76
C LEU A 255 4.80 -11.64 12.57
N GLU A 256 3.58 -11.61 12.05
CA GLU A 256 2.83 -12.78 11.63
C GLU A 256 3.13 -13.06 10.16
N TYR A 257 3.40 -14.33 9.82
CA TYR A 257 3.55 -14.74 8.43
C TYR A 257 2.17 -14.94 7.78
N ILE A 258 1.91 -14.22 6.69
CA ILE A 258 0.62 -14.28 5.98
C ILE A 258 0.66 -15.32 4.87
N GLY A 259 1.75 -15.37 4.12
CA GLY A 259 1.89 -16.28 2.99
C GLY A 259 2.98 -15.85 2.01
N THR A 260 2.96 -16.47 0.83
CA THR A 260 3.95 -16.23 -0.22
C THR A 260 3.35 -16.40 -1.61
N ASP A 261 3.96 -15.75 -2.59
CA ASP A 261 3.67 -15.95 -4.01
C ASP A 261 4.97 -15.87 -4.84
N LYS A 262 4.90 -16.29 -6.10
CA LYS A 262 5.98 -16.26 -7.09
C LYS A 262 5.49 -15.61 -8.37
N SER A 263 6.27 -14.69 -8.91
CA SER A 263 6.02 -14.14 -10.24
C SER A 263 7.30 -14.00 -11.02
N PHE A 264 7.16 -13.77 -12.32
CA PHE A 264 8.25 -13.46 -13.22
C PHE A 264 7.85 -12.26 -14.08
N ALA A 265 8.85 -11.57 -14.62
CA ALA A 265 8.65 -10.60 -15.68
C ALA A 265 9.71 -10.83 -16.77
N ASP A 266 9.25 -10.99 -18.00
CA ASP A 266 10.09 -11.03 -19.20
C ASP A 266 10.10 -9.63 -19.81
N VAL A 267 11.30 -9.08 -20.00
CA VAL A 267 11.51 -7.87 -20.79
C VAL A 267 12.31 -8.26 -22.03
N GLN A 268 11.67 -8.13 -23.19
CA GLN A 268 12.31 -8.44 -24.46
C GLN A 268 13.36 -7.37 -24.83
N SER A 269 14.55 -7.81 -25.22
CA SER A 269 15.55 -6.97 -25.89
C SER A 269 15.31 -7.11 -27.39
N THR A 270 14.70 -6.10 -28.01
CA THR A 270 14.59 -6.05 -29.47
C THR A 270 15.85 -5.44 -30.06
N ALA A 271 16.14 -5.68 -31.34
CA ALA A 271 17.28 -5.07 -32.05
C ALA A 271 17.22 -3.52 -32.12
N TYR A 272 16.11 -2.93 -31.65
CA TYR A 272 15.85 -1.49 -31.61
C TYR A 272 15.85 -0.92 -30.19
N THR A 273 16.16 -1.73 -29.17
CA THR A 273 16.25 -1.20 -27.80
C THR A 273 17.50 -0.37 -27.62
N THR A 274 17.34 0.88 -27.21
CA THR A 274 18.44 1.80 -26.85
C THR A 274 18.88 1.63 -25.39
N LYS A 275 18.22 0.71 -24.65
CA LYS A 275 18.46 0.48 -23.23
C LYS A 275 19.60 -0.50 -23.01
N SER A 276 20.42 -0.21 -22.02
CA SER A 276 21.48 -1.11 -21.55
C SER A 276 20.90 -2.37 -20.92
N ASN A 277 21.71 -3.43 -20.85
CA ASN A 277 21.32 -4.68 -20.18
C ASN A 277 20.91 -4.44 -18.72
N SER A 278 21.63 -3.59 -17.99
CA SER A 278 21.31 -3.20 -16.61
C SER A 278 19.92 -2.56 -16.52
N GLU A 279 19.55 -1.68 -17.45
CA GLU A 279 18.22 -1.08 -17.49
C GLU A 279 17.10 -2.08 -17.79
N LEU A 280 17.36 -3.06 -18.67
CA LEU A 280 16.40 -4.12 -18.97
C LEU A 280 16.21 -5.06 -17.77
N ILE A 281 17.30 -5.42 -17.08
CA ILE A 281 17.27 -6.19 -15.82
C ILE A 281 16.51 -5.42 -14.74
N GLY A 282 16.74 -4.11 -14.64
CA GLY A 282 16.04 -3.24 -13.72
C GLY A 282 14.54 -3.21 -13.95
N ARG A 283 14.11 -3.07 -15.21
CA ARG A 283 12.69 -3.15 -15.59
C ARG A 283 12.08 -4.49 -15.23
N ALA A 284 12.77 -5.59 -15.56
CA ALA A 284 12.29 -6.93 -15.24
C ALA A 284 12.16 -7.12 -13.73
N THR A 285 13.11 -6.62 -12.95
CA THR A 285 13.08 -6.65 -11.48
C THR A 285 11.84 -5.94 -10.94
N VAL A 286 11.64 -4.66 -11.30
CA VAL A 286 10.50 -3.87 -10.79
C VAL A 286 9.17 -4.51 -11.20
N LYS A 287 9.00 -4.86 -12.48
CA LYS A 287 7.78 -5.50 -12.99
C LYS A 287 7.50 -6.84 -12.30
N SER A 288 8.53 -7.64 -12.04
CA SER A 288 8.35 -8.94 -11.37
C SER A 288 7.81 -8.77 -9.95
N ILE A 289 8.27 -7.75 -9.21
CA ILE A 289 7.82 -7.45 -7.85
C ILE A 289 6.43 -6.82 -7.86
N GLU A 290 6.12 -5.90 -8.79
CA GLU A 290 4.77 -5.38 -8.99
C GLU A 290 3.77 -6.53 -9.22
N ASN A 291 4.13 -7.49 -10.07
CA ASN A 291 3.31 -8.67 -10.32
C ASN A 291 3.11 -9.53 -9.04
N VAL A 292 4.16 -9.78 -8.25
CA VAL A 292 4.02 -10.55 -7.00
C VAL A 292 3.10 -9.82 -6.01
N ILE A 293 3.26 -8.50 -5.85
CA ILE A 293 2.39 -7.70 -4.98
C ILE A 293 0.93 -7.83 -5.45
N SER A 294 0.68 -7.70 -6.75
CA SER A 294 -0.66 -7.85 -7.31
C SER A 294 -1.27 -9.23 -7.03
N LYS A 295 -0.50 -10.31 -7.20
CA LYS A 295 -0.98 -11.67 -6.89
C LYS A 295 -1.27 -11.87 -5.40
N LEU A 296 -0.36 -11.44 -4.53
CA LEU A 296 -0.56 -11.46 -3.08
C LEU A 296 -1.82 -10.69 -2.67
N GLN A 297 -2.11 -9.55 -3.31
CA GLN A 297 -3.35 -8.81 -3.08
C GLN A 297 -4.59 -9.57 -3.56
N GLY A 298 -4.50 -10.28 -4.69
CA GLY A 298 -5.57 -11.14 -5.19
C GLY A 298 -5.88 -12.30 -4.24
N GLU A 299 -4.84 -12.88 -3.62
CA GLU A 299 -4.96 -14.05 -2.77
C GLU A 299 -5.32 -13.73 -1.31
N TYR A 300 -4.68 -12.72 -0.70
CA TYR A 300 -4.80 -12.41 0.73
C TYR A 300 -5.58 -11.11 0.96
N ASP A 301 -6.83 -11.23 1.43
CA ASP A 301 -7.72 -10.08 1.63
C ASP A 301 -7.17 -9.04 2.60
N VAL A 302 -6.38 -9.46 3.60
CA VAL A 302 -5.71 -8.56 4.55
C VAL A 302 -4.70 -7.63 3.88
N PHE A 303 -4.16 -8.00 2.71
CA PHE A 303 -3.16 -7.22 1.98
C PHE A 303 -3.77 -6.31 0.90
N LYS A 304 -5.07 -6.43 0.65
CA LYS A 304 -5.78 -5.60 -0.33
C LYS A 304 -5.85 -4.15 0.13
N THR A 305 -5.45 -3.26 -0.76
CA THR A 305 -5.57 -1.82 -0.54
C THR A 305 -6.98 -1.35 -0.91
N LYS A 306 -7.57 -0.50 -0.06
CA LYS A 306 -8.72 0.34 -0.45
C LYS A 306 -8.20 1.47 -1.34
N MET A 307 -8.96 2.01 -2.29
CA MET A 307 -8.53 3.14 -3.14
C MET A 307 -9.66 4.16 -3.26
N PRO A 308 -9.40 5.47 -3.27
CA PRO A 308 -10.47 6.45 -3.43
C PRO A 308 -11.08 6.37 -4.83
N LEU A 309 -12.40 6.52 -4.92
CA LEU A 309 -13.04 6.91 -6.19
C LEU A 309 -12.56 8.31 -6.55
N PHE A 310 -11.97 8.43 -7.73
CA PHE A 310 -11.41 9.67 -8.24
C PHE A 310 -12.49 10.60 -8.79
N SER A 311 -13.47 10.04 -9.50
CA SER A 311 -14.68 10.75 -9.93
C SER A 311 -15.90 9.81 -9.86
N ILE A 312 -17.09 10.39 -9.69
CA ILE A 312 -18.37 9.69 -9.71
C ILE A 312 -19.11 9.82 -11.05
N GLU A 313 -18.77 10.82 -11.86
CA GLU A 313 -19.36 11.09 -13.17
C GLU A 313 -18.27 11.52 -14.17
N PRO A 314 -17.71 10.58 -14.97
CA PRO A 314 -17.88 9.13 -14.90
C PRO A 314 -17.17 8.51 -13.69
N LEU A 315 -17.60 7.31 -13.28
CA LEU A 315 -16.96 6.53 -12.22
C LEU A 315 -15.53 6.14 -12.62
N THR A 316 -14.54 6.66 -11.92
CA THR A 316 -13.12 6.41 -12.20
C THR A 316 -12.29 6.28 -10.94
N ALA A 317 -11.15 5.59 -11.03
CA ALA A 317 -10.14 5.56 -9.98
C ALA A 317 -8.73 5.46 -10.57
N LYS A 318 -7.73 5.94 -9.81
CA LYS A 318 -6.31 5.87 -10.12
C LYS A 318 -5.76 4.48 -9.80
N ILE A 319 -6.27 3.48 -10.50
CA ILE A 319 -5.88 2.06 -10.39
C ILE A 319 -5.77 1.46 -11.79
N GLY A 320 -4.85 0.53 -12.01
CA GLY A 320 -4.54 0.04 -13.35
C GLY A 320 -3.92 -1.37 -13.40
N LEU A 321 -3.24 -1.67 -14.50
CA LEU A 321 -2.67 -3.00 -14.75
C LEU A 321 -1.61 -3.42 -13.73
N LYS A 322 -0.79 -2.50 -13.17
CA LYS A 322 0.16 -2.81 -12.08
C LYS A 322 -0.53 -3.28 -10.81
N ASP A 323 -1.81 -2.95 -10.67
CA ASP A 323 -2.65 -3.32 -9.54
C ASP A 323 -3.46 -4.60 -9.78
N GLY A 324 -3.21 -5.31 -10.90
CA GLY A 324 -3.91 -6.54 -11.25
C GLY A 324 -5.32 -6.32 -11.83
N VAL A 325 -5.64 -5.10 -12.26
CA VAL A 325 -6.95 -4.82 -12.85
C VAL A 325 -7.05 -5.46 -14.23
N THR A 326 -8.12 -6.21 -14.44
CA THR A 326 -8.51 -6.83 -15.70
C THR A 326 -9.95 -6.48 -16.01
N GLU A 327 -10.42 -6.77 -17.23
CA GLU A 327 -11.82 -6.55 -17.62
C GLU A 327 -12.83 -7.31 -16.74
N LYS A 328 -12.39 -8.40 -16.10
CA LYS A 328 -13.20 -9.23 -15.21
C LYS A 328 -13.18 -8.73 -13.76
N THR A 329 -12.29 -7.81 -13.41
CA THR A 329 -12.12 -7.34 -12.04
C THR A 329 -13.37 -6.60 -11.57
N LYS A 330 -13.80 -6.95 -10.36
CA LYS A 330 -14.91 -6.32 -9.65
C LYS A 330 -14.39 -5.62 -8.40
N PHE A 331 -15.13 -4.61 -7.96
CA PHE A 331 -14.84 -3.87 -6.75
C PHE A 331 -16.09 -3.77 -5.89
N GLU A 332 -15.91 -3.82 -4.59
CA GLU A 332 -16.89 -3.31 -3.65
C GLU A 332 -16.64 -1.81 -3.43
N VAL A 333 -17.73 -1.06 -3.21
CA VAL A 333 -17.69 0.35 -2.83
C VAL A 333 -17.92 0.45 -1.34
N LEU A 334 -17.00 1.10 -0.64
CA LEU A 334 -16.93 1.21 0.80
C LEU A 334 -17.19 2.65 1.22
N GLU A 335 -18.12 2.81 2.16
CA GLU A 335 -18.39 4.05 2.87
C GLU A 335 -17.72 4.00 4.24
N GLN A 336 -17.03 5.07 4.61
CA GLN A 336 -16.48 5.22 5.95
C GLN A 336 -17.61 5.67 6.89
N GLN A 337 -17.89 4.87 7.91
CA GLN A 337 -18.88 5.14 8.96
C GLN A 337 -18.20 5.11 10.33
N GLU A 338 -18.84 5.71 11.32
CA GLU A 338 -18.43 5.67 12.72
C GLU A 338 -19.42 4.77 13.48
N ASP A 339 -18.92 3.84 14.31
CA ASP A 339 -19.78 3.03 15.17
C ASP A 339 -20.18 3.77 16.46
N GLU A 340 -21.04 3.16 17.29
CA GLU A 340 -21.53 3.73 18.55
C GLU A 340 -20.41 4.11 19.54
N LYS A 341 -19.19 3.60 19.33
CA LYS A 341 -18.01 3.84 20.19
C LYS A 341 -17.04 4.84 19.58
N GLY A 342 -17.34 5.40 18.42
CA GLY A 342 -16.46 6.32 17.71
C GLY A 342 -15.46 5.65 16.78
N LYS A 343 -15.58 4.33 16.56
CA LYS A 343 -14.61 3.57 15.75
C LYS A 343 -14.97 3.68 14.27
N THR A 344 -13.97 3.96 13.45
CA THR A 344 -14.11 3.94 11.99
C THR A 344 -14.37 2.52 11.49
N LYS A 345 -15.47 2.33 10.74
CA LYS A 345 -15.84 1.09 10.05
C LYS A 345 -16.03 1.38 8.56
N PHE A 346 -15.61 0.45 7.71
CA PHE A 346 -15.89 0.50 6.27
C PHE A 346 -17.05 -0.42 5.94
N VAL A 347 -18.14 0.16 5.46
CA VAL A 347 -19.37 -0.56 5.12
C VAL A 347 -19.53 -0.61 3.62
N GLN A 348 -19.80 -1.80 3.07
CA GLN A 348 -20.08 -1.96 1.66
C GLN A 348 -21.44 -1.34 1.31
N ILE A 349 -21.46 -0.39 0.39
CA ILE A 349 -22.68 0.28 -0.09
C ILE A 349 -23.01 -0.01 -1.56
N GLY A 350 -22.13 -0.71 -2.28
CA GLY A 350 -22.34 -1.06 -3.67
C GLY A 350 -21.22 -1.88 -4.28
N THR A 351 -21.33 -2.10 -5.60
CA THR A 351 -20.31 -2.81 -6.39
C THR A 351 -20.09 -2.16 -7.75
N LEU A 352 -18.86 -2.28 -8.25
CA LEU A 352 -18.40 -1.79 -9.55
C LEU A 352 -17.79 -2.94 -10.35
N LYS A 353 -17.83 -2.79 -11.68
CA LYS A 353 -17.01 -3.57 -12.61
C LYS A 353 -16.28 -2.63 -13.56
N VAL A 354 -15.17 -3.09 -14.14
CA VAL A 354 -14.45 -2.33 -15.17
C VAL A 354 -15.37 -2.03 -16.35
N ASP A 355 -15.35 -0.79 -16.83
CA ASP A 355 -16.05 -0.38 -18.04
C ASP A 355 -15.21 -0.71 -19.28
N THR A 356 -15.54 -1.81 -19.94
CA THR A 356 -14.88 -2.27 -21.18
C THR A 356 -15.05 -1.34 -22.39
N LYS A 357 -15.83 -0.24 -22.27
CA LYS A 357 -15.88 0.80 -23.30
C LYS A 357 -14.61 1.66 -23.33
N TYR A 358 -13.84 1.66 -22.24
CA TYR A 358 -12.62 2.45 -22.11
C TYR A 358 -11.43 1.52 -21.86
N PRO A 359 -10.22 1.90 -22.32
CA PRO A 359 -9.01 1.16 -21.99
C PRO A 359 -8.74 1.19 -20.48
N ILE A 360 -8.23 0.08 -19.94
CA ILE A 360 -7.68 0.03 -18.58
C ILE A 360 -6.38 0.83 -18.57
N TRP A 361 -6.15 1.57 -17.49
CA TRP A 361 -4.90 2.33 -17.33
C TRP A 361 -3.69 1.38 -17.19
N ASP A 362 -2.79 1.42 -18.15
CA ASP A 362 -1.46 0.80 -18.04
C ASP A 362 -0.55 1.70 -17.21
N ASN A 363 -0.53 1.43 -15.91
CA ASN A 363 0.30 2.15 -14.95
C ASN A 363 1.56 1.38 -14.55
N LYS A 364 1.91 0.32 -15.29
CA LYS A 364 3.12 -0.47 -15.03
C LYS A 364 4.37 0.38 -15.16
N PHE A 365 5.45 -0.05 -14.51
CA PHE A 365 6.74 0.58 -14.68
C PHE A 365 7.17 0.60 -16.17
N ALA A 366 7.58 1.78 -16.66
CA ALA A 366 7.95 2.07 -18.06
C ALA A 366 6.81 1.92 -19.09
N ALA A 367 5.54 1.93 -18.67
CA ALA A 367 4.40 1.88 -19.59
C ALA A 367 4.32 3.10 -20.53
N ASP A 368 4.83 4.26 -20.13
CA ASP A 368 4.95 5.46 -20.96
C ASP A 368 5.90 5.28 -22.16
N GLU A 369 6.96 4.47 -22.00
CA GLU A 369 7.85 4.12 -23.10
C GLU A 369 7.30 2.98 -23.97
N GLU A 370 6.66 1.98 -23.36
CA GLU A 370 6.17 0.79 -24.07
C GLU A 370 4.83 1.02 -24.78
N ASN A 371 4.01 1.89 -24.20
CA ASN A 371 2.68 2.27 -24.69
C ASN A 371 2.54 3.80 -24.77
N PRO A 372 3.37 4.49 -25.59
CA PRO A 372 3.43 5.96 -25.65
C PRO A 372 2.11 6.59 -26.14
N ASN A 373 1.26 5.81 -26.80
CA ASN A 373 -0.04 6.25 -27.29
C ASN A 373 -1.17 6.11 -26.26
N GLN A 374 -0.88 5.62 -25.04
CA GLN A 374 -1.87 5.56 -23.98
C GLN A 374 -2.27 6.98 -23.54
N LYS A 375 -3.57 7.29 -23.65
CA LYS A 375 -4.12 8.60 -23.30
C LYS A 375 -4.91 8.63 -21.99
N THR A 376 -5.04 7.49 -21.32
CA THR A 376 -5.73 7.40 -20.04
C THR A 376 -4.75 7.34 -18.88
N ASP A 377 -5.12 7.99 -17.79
CA ASP A 377 -4.39 8.04 -16.54
C ASP A 377 -5.21 7.47 -15.36
N LYS A 378 -6.30 6.76 -15.68
CA LYS A 378 -7.29 6.19 -14.75
C LYS A 378 -8.09 5.06 -15.41
N THR A 379 -8.66 4.19 -14.58
CA THR A 379 -9.59 3.14 -15.05
C THR A 379 -11.03 3.58 -14.82
N TYR A 380 -11.88 3.29 -15.80
CA TYR A 380 -13.30 3.60 -15.80
C TYR A 380 -14.11 2.41 -15.30
N PHE A 381 -15.21 2.71 -14.61
CA PHE A 381 -16.07 1.71 -13.99
C PHE A 381 -17.54 1.92 -14.36
N LYS A 382 -18.28 0.82 -14.32
CA LYS A 382 -19.75 0.80 -14.33
C LYS A 382 -20.25 0.38 -12.97
N LYS A 383 -21.21 1.12 -12.43
CA LYS A 383 -22.02 0.69 -11.29
C LYS A 383 -22.75 -0.59 -11.65
N VAL A 384 -22.62 -1.60 -10.79
CA VAL A 384 -23.35 -2.87 -10.92
C VAL A 384 -24.55 -2.88 -9.98
N SER A 385 -24.34 -2.47 -8.73
CA SER A 385 -25.40 -2.39 -7.72
C SER A 385 -25.03 -1.41 -6.60
N GLY A 386 -26.01 -1.07 -5.76
CA GLY A 386 -25.80 -0.26 -4.55
C GLY A 386 -26.48 1.10 -4.54
N LYS A 387 -26.24 1.84 -3.46
CA LYS A 387 -26.72 3.21 -3.25
C LYS A 387 -26.09 4.20 -4.24
N ASP A 388 -26.58 5.43 -4.25
CA ASP A 388 -25.94 6.50 -5.02
C ASP A 388 -24.54 6.78 -4.50
N PHE A 389 -23.61 6.93 -5.43
CA PHE A 389 -22.21 7.15 -5.11
C PHE A 389 -21.93 8.64 -5.07
N TYR A 390 -21.20 9.06 -4.05
CA TYR A 390 -20.83 10.44 -3.82
C TYR A 390 -19.32 10.56 -3.60
N PRO A 391 -18.77 11.78 -3.67
CA PRO A 391 -17.33 11.99 -3.54
C PRO A 391 -16.83 11.55 -2.14
N GLY A 392 -15.74 10.78 -2.09
CA GLY A 392 -15.10 10.34 -0.83
C GLY A 392 -15.24 8.85 -0.51
N LEU A 393 -15.99 8.11 -1.33
CA LEU A 393 -16.09 6.67 -1.24
C LEU A 393 -14.78 5.97 -1.65
N LEU A 394 -14.53 4.82 -1.04
CA LEU A 394 -13.39 3.96 -1.36
C LEU A 394 -13.84 2.74 -2.14
N ILE A 395 -12.92 2.12 -2.88
CA ILE A 395 -13.14 0.86 -3.59
C ILE A 395 -12.09 -0.16 -3.16
N ARG A 396 -12.47 -1.43 -3.10
CA ARG A 396 -11.55 -2.55 -2.84
C ARG A 396 -11.84 -3.67 -3.82
N GLN A 397 -10.80 -4.29 -4.36
CA GLN A 397 -10.96 -5.43 -5.28
C GLN A 397 -11.61 -6.61 -4.56
N VAL A 398 -12.62 -7.22 -5.18
CA VAL A 398 -13.25 -8.46 -4.71
C VAL A 398 -12.82 -9.64 -5.59
N LYS A 399 -12.81 -10.84 -5.01
CA LYS A 399 -12.44 -12.07 -5.71
C LYS A 399 -13.47 -12.46 -6.77
#